data_AF-A0A3B9EGW2-F1
#
_entry.id   AF-A0A3B9EGW2-F1
#
_cell.length_a   1.000
_cell.length_b   1.000
_cell.length_c   1.000
_cell.angle_alpha   90.00
_cell.angle_beta   90.00
_cell.angle_gamma   90.00
#
_symmetry.space_group_name_H-M   'P 1'
#
loop_
_entity.id
_entity.type
_entity.pdbx_description
1 polymer ?
#
loop_
_entity_poly.entity_id
_entity_poly.type
_entity_poly.pdbx_seq_one_letter_code
_entity_poly.pdbx_strand_id
1 'polypeptide(L)' 'MQLAQMVAVWRQGEAAKHDPVLVNMLARHAATLNRLAPGAAEKVLAAFEDMKAQGIDLKRALP' A
#
# COMPACT_ATOMS: atom_id res chain seq x y z
N MET A 1 -7.96 1.84 -9.06
CA MET A 1 -8.19 2.68 -7.86
C MET A 1 -7.65 2.08 -6.56
N GLN A 2 -7.89 0.79 -6.26
CA GLN A 2 -7.43 0.16 -4.99
C GLN A 2 -5.91 0.21 -4.76
N LEU A 3 -5.11 -0.06 -5.79
CA LEU A 3 -3.64 0.00 -5.71
C LEU A 3 -3.13 1.40 -5.32
N ALA A 4 -3.67 2.45 -5.95
CA ALA A 4 -3.30 3.84 -5.66
C ALA A 4 -3.66 4.25 -4.21
N GLN A 5 -4.75 3.71 -3.66
CA GLN A 5 -5.15 3.94 -2.26
C GLN A 5 -4.20 3.23 -1.30
N MET A 6 -3.76 1.99 -1.60
CA MET A 6 -2.73 1.30 -0.81
C MET A 6 -1.39 2.06 -0.84
N VAL A 7 -0.98 2.60 -2.00
CA VAL A 7 0.20 3.49 -2.11
C VAL A 7 0.04 4.72 -1.22
N ALA A 8 -1.13 5.37 -1.24
CA ALA A 8 -1.37 6.59 -0.48
C ALA A 8 -1.26 6.37 1.04
N VAL A 9 -1.80 5.25 1.55
CA VAL A 9 -1.65 4.88 2.98
C VAL A 9 -0.20 4.53 3.29
N TRP A 10 0.46 3.74 2.44
CA TRP A 10 1.85 3.35 2.63
C TRP A 10 2.83 4.53 2.64
N ARG A 11 2.60 5.56 1.81
CA ARG A 11 3.40 6.79 1.76
C ARG A 11 3.38 7.62 3.05
N GLN A 12 2.39 7.43 3.91
CA GLN A 12 2.34 8.09 5.21
C GLN A 12 3.35 7.47 6.22
N GLY A 13 4.00 6.38 5.84
CA GLY A 13 5.11 5.78 6.58
C GLY A 13 4.68 5.15 7.91
N GLU A 14 5.61 5.05 8.85
CA GLU A 14 5.38 4.40 10.15
C GLU A 14 4.25 5.04 10.95
N ALA A 15 4.00 6.34 10.79
CA ALA A 15 2.91 7.05 11.48
C ALA A 15 1.52 6.47 11.11
N ALA A 16 1.33 6.06 9.86
CA ALA A 16 0.07 5.46 9.42
C ALA A 16 -0.16 4.03 9.93
N LYS A 17 0.90 3.32 10.34
CA LYS A 17 0.77 2.02 10.99
C LYS A 17 0.16 2.12 12.39
N HIS A 18 0.25 3.30 13.00
CA HIS A 18 -0.29 3.59 14.33
C HIS A 18 -1.66 4.28 14.29
N ASP A 19 -2.13 4.68 13.11
CA ASP A 19 -3.48 5.24 12.94
C ASP A 19 -4.50 4.11 12.65
N PRO A 20 -5.44 3.85 13.57
CA PRO A 20 -6.41 2.77 13.40
C PRO A 20 -7.35 2.97 12.22
N VAL A 21 -7.61 4.21 11.78
CA VAL A 21 -8.44 4.49 10.59
C VAL A 21 -7.69 4.07 9.32
N LEU A 22 -6.42 4.42 9.23
CA LEU A 22 -5.59 4.12 8.05
C LEU A 22 -5.30 2.62 7.93
N VAL A 23 -5.03 1.94 9.05
CA VAL A 23 -4.88 0.48 9.09
C VAL A 23 -6.15 -0.21 8.59
N ASN A 24 -7.33 0.25 9.04
CA ASN A 24 -8.60 -0.31 8.59
C ASN A 24 -8.89 -0.04 7.10
N MET A 25 -8.53 1.14 6.59
CA MET A 25 -8.63 1.43 5.16
C MET A 25 -7.73 0.50 4.34
N LEU A 26 -6.46 0.35 4.74
CA LEU A 26 -5.52 -0.54 4.07
C LEU A 26 -6.03 -1.98 4.02
N ALA A 27 -6.56 -2.50 5.13
CA ALA A 27 -7.14 -3.84 5.21
C ALA A 27 -8.33 -4.03 4.24
N ARG A 28 -9.21 -3.03 4.12
CA ARG A 28 -10.34 -3.05 3.16
C ARG A 28 -9.86 -3.04 1.70
N HIS A 29 -8.84 -2.25 1.40
CA HIS A 29 -8.27 -2.20 0.06
C HIS A 29 -7.57 -3.51 -0.31
N ALA A 30 -6.80 -4.08 0.63
CA ALA A 30 -6.16 -5.38 0.48
C ALA A 30 -7.19 -6.51 0.27
N ALA A 31 -8.27 -6.53 1.06
CA ALA A 31 -9.34 -7.51 0.90
C ALA A 31 -10.03 -7.40 -0.46
N THR A 32 -10.28 -6.17 -0.94
CA THR A 32 -10.86 -5.93 -2.26
C THR A 32 -9.93 -6.43 -3.37
N LEU A 33 -8.63 -6.14 -3.26
CA LEU A 33 -7.63 -6.56 -4.23
C LEU A 33 -7.48 -8.09 -4.27
N ASN A 34 -7.43 -8.73 -3.11
CA ASN A 34 -7.35 -10.19 -2.99
C ASN A 34 -8.61 -10.90 -3.52
N ARG A 35 -9.79 -10.26 -3.45
CA ARG A 35 -11.02 -10.78 -4.06
C ARG A 35 -10.93 -10.84 -5.58
N LEU A 36 -10.23 -9.89 -6.20
CA LEU A 36 -10.03 -9.83 -7.65
C LEU A 36 -8.90 -10.77 -8.09
N ALA A 37 -7.82 -10.84 -7.31
CA ALA A 37 -6.66 -11.68 -7.56
C ALA A 37 -6.08 -12.17 -6.22
N PRO A 38 -6.26 -13.46 -5.86
CA PRO A 38 -5.73 -13.99 -4.61
C PRO A 38 -4.22 -13.75 -4.47
N GLY A 39 -3.80 -13.23 -3.31
CA GLY A 39 -2.39 -12.93 -3.01
C GLY A 39 -1.84 -11.66 -3.68
N ALA A 40 -2.65 -10.90 -4.43
CA ALA A 40 -2.17 -9.68 -5.06
C ALA A 40 -1.82 -8.58 -4.04
N ALA A 41 -2.53 -8.50 -2.92
CA ALA A 41 -2.23 -7.51 -1.88
C ALA A 41 -0.86 -7.73 -1.23
N GLU A 42 -0.48 -8.98 -0.98
CA GLU A 42 0.82 -9.33 -0.40
C GLU A 42 1.95 -8.96 -1.36
N LYS A 43 1.81 -9.28 -2.65
CA LYS A 43 2.78 -8.92 -3.69
C LYS A 43 2.96 -7.41 -3.81
N VAL A 44 1.86 -6.66 -3.71
CA VAL A 44 1.88 -5.19 -3.76
C VAL A 44 2.59 -4.59 -2.53
N LEU A 45 2.29 -5.08 -1.33
CA LEU A 45 2.95 -4.63 -0.11
C LEU A 45 4.45 -4.96 -0.12
N ALA A 46 4.82 -6.16 -0.57
CA ALA A 46 6.22 -6.55 -0.74
C ALA A 46 6.95 -5.66 -1.75
N ALA A 47 6.31 -5.35 -2.89
CA ALA A 47 6.86 -4.44 -3.88
C ALA A 47 7.07 -3.02 -3.31
N PHE A 48 6.16 -2.52 -2.48
CA PHE A 48 6.36 -1.22 -1.85
C PHE A 48 7.52 -1.22 -0.87
N GLU A 49 7.63 -2.21 0.00
CA GLU A 49 8.77 -2.32 0.92
C GLU A 49 10.11 -2.44 0.17
N ASP A 50 10.15 -3.20 -0.92
CA ASP A 50 11.32 -3.30 -1.80
C ASP A 50 11.67 -1.94 -2.44
N MET A 51 10.67 -1.21 -2.95
CA MET A 51 10.88 0.15 -3.48
C MET A 51 11.41 1.13 -2.42
N LYS A 52 10.94 1.05 -1.18
CA LYS A 52 11.47 1.84 -0.05
C LYS A 52 12.91 1.47 0.27
N ALA A 53 13.23 0.18 0.29
CA ALA A 53 14.60 -0.29 0.51
C ALA A 53 15.56 0.18 -0.59
N GLN A 54 15.07 0.28 -1.83
CA GLN A 54 15.81 0.81 -2.97
C GLN A 54 15.87 2.35 -3.01
N GLY A 55 15.24 3.05 -2.05
CA GLY A 55 15.21 4.51 -2.02
C GLY A 55 14.39 5.13 -3.17
N ILE A 56 13.52 4.35 -3.82
CA ILE A 56 12.64 4.83 -4.87
C ILE A 56 11.53 5.64 -4.23
N ASP A 57 11.65 6.96 -4.26
CA ASP A 57 10.60 7.86 -3.80
C ASP A 57 9.42 7.82 -4.78
N LEU A 58 8.34 7.14 -4.37
CA LEU A 58 7.06 7.07 -5.10
C LEU A 58 6.45 8.46 -5.37
N LYS A 59 6.97 9.57 -4.80
CA LYS A 59 6.62 10.94 -5.22
C LYS A 59 6.80 11.19 -6.71
N ARG A 60 7.67 10.43 -7.40
CA ARG A 60 7.92 10.57 -8.85
C ARG A 60 7.18 9.57 -9.74
N ALA A 61 6.52 8.56 -9.17
CA ALA A 61 6.05 7.39 -9.92
C ALA A 61 4.55 7.40 -10.28
N LEU A 62 3.81 8.43 -9.89
CA LEU A 62 2.42 8.64 -10.30
C LEU A 62 2.29 10.05 -10.88
N PRO A 63 1.64 10.22 -12.06
CA PRO A 63 1.39 11.54 -12.65
C PRO A 63 0.45 12.39 -11.78
#